data_AF-A0A2S9ADR0-F1
#
_entry.id   AF-A0A2S9ADR0-F1
#
_cell.length_a   1.000
_cell.length_b   1.000
_cell.length_c   1.000
_cell.angle_alpha   90.00
_cell.angle_beta   90.00
_cell.angle_gamma   90.00
#
_symmetry.space_group_name_H-M   'P 1'
#
loop_
_entity.id
_entity.type
_entity.pdbx_description
1 polymer ?
#
loop_
_entity_poly.entity_id
_entity_poly.type
_entity_poly.pdbx_seq_one_letter_code
_entity_poly.pdbx_strand_id
1 'polypeptide(L)'
;MSIIEPRLFRDPESDAAFIAVGTRLQRRAMLDLSIDEEIVRGDLRGATLEEPLRSALVLVVEHELKQEEPLTEAELLATVRTRRLFGAGRYRRRLDALAGMNLVRREGRGLHATVAGISAVLRPSSLEGPRLPRELLRVLRQAELARQRR
;
A
#
# COMPACT_ATOMS: atom_id res chain seq x y z
N MET A 1 -47.84 -36.39 31.17
CA MET A 1 -47.00 -35.18 31.31
C MET A 1 -45.92 -35.25 30.25
N SER A 2 -46.18 -34.71 29.05
CA SER A 2 -45.24 -34.74 27.92
C SER A 2 -44.24 -33.60 28.05
N ILE A 3 -42.96 -33.93 28.20
CA ILE A 3 -41.86 -32.97 28.15
C ILE A 3 -41.67 -32.61 26.67
N ILE A 4 -42.05 -31.40 26.32
CA ILE A 4 -41.76 -30.82 24.99
C ILE A 4 -40.30 -30.39 25.03
N GLU A 5 -39.41 -31.18 24.42
CA GLU A 5 -38.06 -30.74 24.10
C GLU A 5 -38.16 -29.57 23.11
N PRO A 6 -37.60 -28.39 23.40
CA PRO A 6 -37.46 -27.36 22.38
C PRO A 6 -36.36 -27.82 21.43
N ARG A 7 -36.76 -28.45 20.32
CA ARG A 7 -35.88 -28.54 19.15
C ARG A 7 -35.59 -27.11 18.72
N LEU A 8 -34.46 -26.59 19.19
CA LEU A 8 -33.80 -25.42 18.63
C LEU A 8 -33.63 -25.70 17.14
N PHE A 9 -34.55 -25.18 16.34
CA PHE A 9 -34.38 -25.03 14.90
C PHE A 9 -33.15 -24.13 14.72
N ARG A 10 -31.99 -24.77 14.60
CA ARG A 10 -30.75 -24.10 14.23
C ARG A 10 -30.88 -23.83 12.75
N ASP A 11 -31.23 -22.59 12.41
CA ASP A 11 -31.38 -22.20 11.01
C ASP A 11 -30.01 -22.31 10.32
N PRO A 12 -29.83 -23.20 9.34
CA PRO A 12 -28.55 -23.35 8.64
C PRO A 12 -28.16 -22.04 7.91
N GLU A 13 -29.13 -21.20 7.57
CA GLU A 13 -28.89 -19.85 7.04
C GLU A 13 -28.30 -18.89 8.07
N SER A 14 -28.64 -19.04 9.35
CA SER A 14 -28.10 -18.24 10.45
C SER A 14 -26.64 -18.59 10.73
N ASP A 15 -26.31 -19.89 10.75
CA ASP A 15 -24.93 -20.37 10.90
C ASP A 15 -24.07 -19.98 9.69
N ALA A 16 -24.59 -20.10 8.46
CA ALA A 16 -23.90 -19.68 7.24
C ALA A 16 -23.66 -18.16 7.20
N ALA A 17 -24.64 -17.35 7.61
CA ALA A 17 -24.49 -15.91 7.71
C ALA A 17 -23.47 -15.51 8.78
N PHE A 18 -23.47 -16.16 9.95
CA PHE A 18 -22.51 -15.91 11.02
C PHE A 18 -21.07 -16.28 10.59
N ILE A 19 -20.89 -17.42 9.92
CA ILE A 19 -19.60 -17.84 9.34
C ILE A 19 -19.15 -16.86 8.24
N ALA A 20 -20.07 -16.42 7.38
CA ALA A 20 -19.77 -15.44 6.33
C ALA A 20 -19.35 -14.07 6.90
N VAL A 21 -19.98 -13.61 7.98
CA VAL A 21 -19.57 -12.38 8.68
C VAL A 21 -18.24 -12.56 9.38
N GLY A 22 -18.03 -13.69 10.06
CA GLY A 22 -16.75 -14.04 10.71
C GLY A 22 -15.59 -14.05 9.72
N THR A 23 -15.78 -14.67 8.55
CA THR A 23 -14.76 -14.70 7.50
C THR A 23 -14.48 -13.32 6.89
N ARG A 24 -15.49 -12.44 6.76
CA ARG A 24 -15.29 -11.05 6.29
C ARG A 24 -14.51 -10.23 7.31
N LEU A 25 -14.84 -10.33 8.60
CA LEU A 25 -14.14 -9.64 9.68
C LEU A 25 -12.68 -10.09 9.76
N GLN A 26 -12.43 -11.40 9.70
CA GLN A 26 -11.08 -11.97 9.67
C GLN A 26 -10.27 -11.44 8.48
N ARG A 27 -10.83 -11.42 7.27
CA ARG A 27 -10.14 -10.85 6.09
C ARG A 27 -9.81 -9.37 6.27
N ARG A 28 -10.71 -8.59 6.87
CA ARG A 28 -10.47 -7.17 7.17
C ARG A 28 -9.34 -7.01 8.18
N ALA A 29 -9.35 -7.78 9.26
CA ALA A 29 -8.31 -7.76 10.27
C ALA A 29 -6.94 -8.16 9.70
N MET A 30 -6.89 -9.18 8.85
CA MET A 30 -5.66 -9.58 8.16
C MET A 30 -5.14 -8.49 7.20
N LEU A 31 -6.03 -7.81 6.48
CA LEU A 31 -5.65 -6.71 5.61
C LEU A 31 -5.05 -5.56 6.44
N ASP A 32 -5.72 -5.19 7.53
CA ASP A 32 -5.27 -4.16 8.44
C ASP A 32 -3.91 -4.50 9.07
N LEU A 33 -3.70 -5.74 9.52
CA LEU A 33 -2.39 -6.20 10.01
C LEU A 33 -1.32 -6.06 8.92
N SER A 34 -1.61 -6.47 7.68
CA SER A 34 -0.64 -6.35 6.60
C SER A 34 -0.30 -4.90 6.26
N ILE A 35 -1.25 -3.96 6.46
CA ILE A 35 -0.99 -2.52 6.31
C ILE A 35 -0.02 -2.07 7.39
N ASP A 36 -0.25 -2.47 8.64
CA ASP A 36 0.62 -2.10 9.77
C ASP A 36 2.04 -2.64 9.58
N GLU A 37 2.19 -3.86 9.06
CA GLU A 37 3.48 -4.43 8.69
C GLU A 37 4.21 -3.62 7.60
N GLU A 38 3.50 -3.18 6.55
CA GLU A 38 4.09 -2.34 5.51
C GLU A 38 4.43 -0.94 6.02
N ILE A 39 3.64 -0.39 6.96
CA ILE A 39 3.95 0.89 7.60
C ILE A 39 5.28 0.78 8.33
N VAL A 40 5.41 -0.21 9.23
CA VAL A 40 6.65 -0.43 9.99
C VAL A 40 7.84 -0.65 9.05
N ARG A 41 7.65 -1.46 8.00
CA ARG A 41 8.70 -1.70 7.00
C ARG A 41 9.09 -0.43 6.25
N GLY A 42 8.10 0.37 5.86
CA GLY A 42 8.27 1.66 5.22
C GLY A 42 9.08 2.61 6.10
N ASP A 43 8.72 2.73 7.37
CA ASP A 43 9.40 3.60 8.32
C ASP A 43 10.87 3.21 8.51
N LEU A 44 11.15 1.92 8.70
CA LEU A 44 12.51 1.40 8.84
C LEU A 44 13.35 1.69 7.59
N ARG A 45 12.82 1.39 6.40
CA ARG A 45 13.50 1.67 5.13
C ARG A 45 13.67 3.17 4.91
N GLY A 46 12.64 3.94 5.23
CA GLY A 46 12.62 5.39 5.16
C GLY A 46 13.64 6.05 6.08
N ALA A 47 13.99 5.43 7.21
CA ALA A 47 15.05 5.92 8.09
C ALA A 47 16.45 5.76 7.48
N THR A 48 16.70 4.66 6.74
CA THR A 48 18.01 4.35 6.15
C THR A 48 18.15 4.81 4.69
N LEU A 49 17.09 5.36 4.09
CA LEU A 49 17.07 5.71 2.67
C LEU A 49 17.99 6.89 2.37
N GLU A 50 18.92 6.70 1.43
CA GLU A 50 19.81 7.75 0.94
C GLU A 50 19.02 8.90 0.29
N GLU A 51 19.53 10.13 0.44
CA GLU A 51 18.84 11.33 -0.03
C GLU A 51 18.44 11.31 -1.51
N PRO A 52 19.27 10.82 -2.46
CA PRO A 52 18.88 10.78 -3.86
C PRO A 52 17.73 9.80 -4.15
N LEU A 53 17.59 8.73 -3.35
CA LEU A 53 16.50 7.77 -3.43
C LEU A 53 15.25 8.32 -2.74
N ARG A 54 15.42 8.97 -1.58
CA ARG A 54 14.34 9.68 -0.88
C ARG A 54 13.70 10.72 -1.78
N SER A 55 14.50 11.61 -2.37
CA SER A 55 14.02 12.64 -3.29
C SER A 55 13.22 12.06 -4.46
N ALA A 56 13.65 10.92 -5.02
CA ALA A 56 12.91 10.26 -6.10
C ALA A 56 11.59 9.64 -5.61
N LEU A 57 11.60 9.03 -4.42
CA LEU A 57 10.43 8.44 -3.80
C LEU A 57 9.37 9.49 -3.43
N VAL A 58 9.80 10.67 -2.92
CA VAL A 58 8.89 11.79 -2.61
C VAL A 58 8.04 12.16 -3.82
N LEU A 59 8.65 12.28 -5.00
CA LEU A 59 7.92 12.64 -6.22
C LEU A 59 6.84 11.62 -6.59
N VAL A 60 7.14 10.32 -6.44
CA VAL A 60 6.17 9.26 -6.72
C VAL A 60 5.05 9.27 -5.68
N VAL A 61 5.38 9.45 -4.39
CA VAL A 61 4.40 9.51 -3.30
C VAL A 61 3.49 10.73 -3.44
N GLU A 62 4.04 11.91 -3.69
CA GLU A 62 3.26 13.13 -3.90
C GLU A 62 2.27 12.97 -5.05
N HIS A 63 2.70 12.33 -6.15
CA HIS A 63 1.83 12.06 -7.28
C HIS A 63 0.72 11.05 -6.94
N GLU A 64 1.06 9.96 -6.24
CA GLU A 64 0.09 8.94 -5.84
C GLU A 64 -0.98 9.54 -4.91
N LEU A 65 -0.57 10.39 -3.97
CA LEU A 65 -1.49 11.03 -3.01
C LEU A 65 -2.40 12.08 -3.65
N LYS A 66 -1.97 12.71 -4.75
CA LYS A 66 -2.82 13.59 -5.55
C LYS A 66 -3.88 12.84 -6.36
N GLN A 67 -3.78 11.51 -6.46
CA GLN A 67 -4.70 10.66 -7.24
C GLN A 67 -4.87 11.12 -8.69
N GLU A 68 -3.80 11.65 -9.28
CA GLU A 68 -3.73 11.99 -10.70
C GLU A 68 -3.62 10.70 -11.56
N GLU A 69 -3.61 10.83 -12.89
CA GLU A 69 -3.44 9.69 -13.80
C GLU A 69 -2.18 8.86 -13.46
N PRO A 70 -2.12 7.56 -13.80
CA PRO A 70 -0.96 6.73 -13.44
C PRO A 70 0.36 7.34 -13.92
N LEU A 71 1.20 7.78 -12.98
CA LEU A 71 2.47 8.42 -13.30
C LEU A 71 3.35 7.47 -14.10
N THR A 72 3.72 7.81 -15.32
CA THR A 72 4.60 6.96 -16.10
C THR A 72 6.06 7.23 -15.76
N GLU A 73 6.91 6.21 -15.95
CA GLU A 73 8.37 6.40 -15.80
C GLU A 73 8.90 7.48 -16.77
N ALA A 74 8.28 7.60 -17.96
CA ALA A 74 8.64 8.61 -18.95
C ALA A 74 8.33 10.04 -18.48
N GLU A 75 7.15 10.26 -17.91
CA GLU A 75 6.74 11.56 -17.35
C GLU A 75 7.64 11.94 -16.18
N LEU A 76 7.89 11.02 -15.26
CA LEU A 76 8.77 11.26 -14.12
C LEU A 76 10.20 11.63 -14.58
N LEU A 77 10.73 10.94 -15.60
CA LEU A 77 12.02 11.27 -16.20
C LEU A 77 12.02 12.61 -16.91
N ALA A 78 10.90 13.02 -17.53
CA ALA A 78 10.75 14.34 -18.13
C ALA A 78 10.81 15.44 -17.07
N THR A 79 10.07 15.31 -15.96
CA THR A 79 10.09 16.26 -14.83
C THR A 79 11.50 16.43 -14.25
N VAL A 80 12.26 15.35 -14.17
CA VAL A 80 13.64 15.36 -13.67
C VAL A 80 14.62 15.98 -14.67
N ARG A 81 14.45 15.70 -15.98
CA ARG A 81 15.30 16.29 -17.03
C ARG A 81 15.21 17.81 -17.06
N THR A 82 14.01 18.36 -16.90
CA THR A 82 13.81 19.82 -16.82
C THR A 82 14.53 20.43 -15.62
N ARG A 83 14.69 19.68 -14.52
CA ARG A 83 15.40 20.12 -13.31
C ARG A 83 16.90 19.79 -13.30
N ARG A 84 17.36 18.75 -14.01
CA ARG A 84 18.76 18.28 -14.04
C ARG A 84 19.12 17.67 -15.40
N LEU A 85 19.96 18.38 -16.16
CA LEU A 85 20.28 18.14 -17.57
C LEU A 85 20.92 16.77 -17.92
N PHE A 86 21.48 16.00 -16.96
CA PHE A 86 22.27 14.79 -17.27
C PHE A 86 21.97 13.56 -16.36
N GLY A 87 20.69 13.34 -16.04
CA GLY A 87 20.29 12.41 -14.96
C GLY A 87 19.57 11.11 -15.33
N ALA A 88 19.05 10.94 -16.56
CA ALA A 88 18.01 9.94 -16.83
C ALA A 88 18.41 8.48 -16.48
N GLY A 89 19.60 8.03 -16.89
CA GLY A 89 20.06 6.66 -16.58
C GLY A 89 20.32 6.43 -15.09
N ARG A 90 20.88 7.43 -14.39
CA ARG A 90 21.05 7.37 -12.92
C ARG A 90 19.70 7.37 -12.22
N TYR A 91 18.73 8.11 -12.74
CA TYR A 91 17.39 8.17 -12.18
C TYR A 91 16.64 6.85 -12.37
N ARG A 92 16.76 6.19 -13.53
CA ARG A 92 16.24 4.82 -13.72
C ARG A 92 16.79 3.84 -12.70
N ARG A 93 18.11 3.84 -12.49
CA ARG A 93 18.74 2.99 -11.46
C ARG A 93 18.20 3.25 -10.05
N ARG A 94 17.84 4.51 -9.74
CA ARG A 94 17.18 4.85 -8.47
C ARG A 94 15.78 4.25 -8.39
N LEU A 95 14.99 4.32 -9.46
CA LEU A 95 13.69 3.67 -9.52
C LEU A 95 13.79 2.16 -9.41
N ASP A 96 14.80 1.54 -10.04
CA ASP A 96 15.08 0.12 -9.91
C ASP A 96 15.43 -0.25 -8.46
N ALA A 97 16.25 0.57 -7.79
CA ALA A 97 16.56 0.37 -6.37
C ALA A 97 15.31 0.51 -5.48
N LEU A 98 14.48 1.53 -5.71
CA LEU A 98 13.22 1.73 -4.99
C LEU A 98 12.25 0.56 -5.22
N ALA A 99 12.20 0.01 -6.44
CA ALA A 99 11.39 -1.16 -6.76
C ALA A 99 11.94 -2.43 -6.10
N GLY A 100 13.26 -2.64 -6.12
CA GLY A 100 13.92 -3.74 -5.41
C GLY A 100 13.73 -3.68 -3.89
N MET A 101 13.56 -2.47 -3.35
CA MET A 101 13.19 -2.24 -1.95
C MET A 101 11.67 -2.30 -1.72
N ASN A 102 10.83 -2.70 -2.69
CA ASN A 102 9.37 -2.70 -2.58
C ASN A 102 8.77 -1.38 -2.04
N LEU A 103 9.37 -0.23 -2.40
CA LEU A 103 8.85 1.10 -2.04
C LEU A 103 7.99 1.66 -3.18
N VAL A 104 8.34 1.31 -4.43
CA VAL A 104 7.53 1.61 -5.61
C VAL A 104 7.26 0.33 -6.37
N ARG A 105 6.21 0.35 -7.19
CA ARG A 105 5.83 -0.75 -8.07
C ARG A 105 5.58 -0.24 -9.49
N ARG A 106 5.89 -1.07 -10.48
CA ARG A 106 5.63 -0.79 -11.89
C ARG A 106 4.42 -1.61 -12.33
N GLU A 107 3.42 -0.94 -12.91
CA GLU A 107 2.20 -1.55 -13.42
C GLU A 107 2.00 -1.15 -14.88
N GLY A 108 2.37 -2.04 -15.80
CA GLY A 108 2.39 -1.72 -17.22
C GLY A 108 3.36 -0.56 -17.49
N ARG A 109 2.80 0.60 -17.83
CA ARG A 109 3.57 1.85 -18.02
C ARG A 109 3.55 2.77 -16.80
N GLY A 110 2.65 2.51 -15.84
CA GLY A 110 2.50 3.29 -14.62
C GLY A 110 3.50 2.90 -13.55
N LEU A 111 3.85 3.87 -12.72
CA LEU A 111 4.72 3.77 -11.56
C LEU A 111 3.92 4.26 -10.36
N HIS A 112 3.79 3.39 -9.37
CA HIS A 112 2.99 3.65 -8.19
C HIS A 112 3.83 3.55 -6.92
N ALA A 113 3.48 4.36 -5.92
CA ALA A 113 3.98 4.16 -4.58
C ALA A 113 3.27 2.96 -3.92
N THR A 114 4.01 2.20 -3.12
CA THR A 114 3.42 1.18 -2.24
C THR A 114 3.07 1.79 -0.87
N VAL A 115 2.31 1.09 -0.04
CA VAL A 115 2.08 1.47 1.37
C VAL A 115 3.40 1.70 2.09
N ALA A 116 4.38 0.80 1.91
CA ALA A 116 5.72 0.97 2.48
C ALA A 116 6.45 2.21 1.91
N GLY A 117 6.30 2.49 0.62
CA GLY A 117 6.85 3.68 -0.03
C GLY A 117 6.28 4.98 0.52
N ILE A 118 4.96 5.04 0.69
CA ILE A 118 4.28 6.20 1.27
C ILE A 118 4.71 6.39 2.73
N SER A 119 4.76 5.32 3.52
CA SER A 119 5.24 5.39 4.91
C SER A 119 6.71 5.78 5.01
N ALA A 120 7.56 5.32 4.09
CA ALA A 120 8.97 5.72 4.07
C ALA A 120 9.19 7.23 3.87
N VAL A 121 8.24 7.91 3.24
CA VAL A 121 8.25 9.37 3.03
C VAL A 121 7.56 10.10 4.17
N LEU A 122 6.32 9.73 4.49
CA LEU A 122 5.49 10.46 5.46
C LEU A 122 5.81 10.12 6.90
N ARG A 123 6.48 8.99 7.16
CA ARG A 123 6.81 8.45 8.47
C ARG A 123 5.65 8.54 9.46
N PRO A 124 4.51 7.88 9.19
CA PRO A 124 3.31 7.99 10.03
C PRO A 124 3.50 7.48 11.48
N SER A 125 4.55 6.70 11.77
CA SER A 125 4.94 6.37 13.16
C SER A 125 5.67 7.50 13.90
N SER A 126 6.14 8.53 13.19
CA SER A 126 6.61 9.77 13.80
C SER A 126 5.42 10.46 14.47
N LEU A 127 5.61 10.93 15.72
CA LEU A 127 4.57 11.58 16.51
C LEU A 127 3.97 12.81 15.81
N GLU A 128 4.73 13.44 14.91
CA GLU A 128 4.35 14.64 14.16
C GLU A 128 3.97 14.36 12.69
N GLY A 129 3.99 13.09 12.28
CA GLY A 129 3.72 12.70 10.89
C GLY A 129 2.24 12.83 10.52
N PRO A 130 1.91 13.18 9.26
CA PRO A 130 0.54 13.18 8.79
C PRO A 130 -0.04 11.75 8.84
N ARG A 131 -1.21 11.59 9.47
CA ARG A 131 -1.93 10.32 9.49
C ARG A 131 -2.64 10.11 8.18
N LEU A 132 -2.30 9.02 7.49
CA LEU A 132 -2.97 8.60 6.27
C LEU A 132 -4.36 8.02 6.59
N PRO A 133 -5.41 8.37 5.83
CA PRO A 133 -6.72 7.74 5.97
C PRO A 133 -6.62 6.22 5.81
N ARG A 134 -7.17 5.45 6.76
CA ARG A 134 -7.07 3.98 6.73
C ARG A 134 -7.71 3.36 5.49
N GLU A 135 -8.80 3.94 4.99
CA GLU A 135 -9.45 3.44 3.76
C GLU A 135 -8.55 3.59 2.53
N LEU A 136 -7.78 4.68 2.42
CA LEU A 136 -6.79 4.85 1.35
C LEU A 136 -5.74 3.74 1.40
N LEU A 137 -5.20 3.46 2.60
CA LEU A 137 -4.22 2.40 2.79
C LEU A 137 -4.77 1.02 2.45
N ARG A 138 -6.04 0.76 2.73
CA ARG A 138 -6.72 -0.49 2.34
C ARG A 138 -6.81 -0.63 0.83
N VAL A 139 -7.22 0.43 0.13
CA VAL A 139 -7.31 0.41 -1.34
C VAL A 139 -5.94 0.13 -1.96
N LEU A 140 -4.91 0.85 -1.51
CA LEU A 140 -3.53 0.66 -1.98
C LEU A 140 -3.04 -0.76 -1.70
N ARG A 141 -3.22 -1.26 -0.48
CA ARG A 141 -2.77 -2.60 -0.09
C ARG A 141 -3.51 -3.71 -0.83
N GLN A 142 -4.80 -3.56 -1.06
CA GLN A 142 -5.57 -4.51 -1.86
C GLN A 142 -5.08 -4.55 -3.31
N ALA A 143 -4.78 -3.38 -3.90
CA ALA A 143 -4.21 -3.30 -5.24
C ALA A 143 -2.84 -4.01 -5.32
N GLU A 144 -1.98 -3.83 -4.31
CA GLU A 144 -0.70 -4.55 -4.20
C GLU A 144 -0.90 -6.08 -4.12
N LEU A 145 -1.76 -6.55 -3.20
CA LEU A 145 -1.97 -7.97 -2.94
C LEU A 145 -2.65 -8.68 -4.11
N ALA A 146 -3.58 -8.03 -4.81
CA ALA A 146 -4.23 -8.57 -6.00
C ALA A 146 -3.23 -8.89 -7.12
N ARG A 147 -2.08 -8.20 -7.13
CA ARG A 147 -1.03 -8.35 -8.15
C ARG A 147 0.02 -9.40 -7.79
N GLN A 148 0.32 -9.59 -6.51
CA GLN A 148 1.22 -10.67 -6.06
C GLN A 148 0.66 -12.08 -6.30
N ARG A 149 -0.65 -12.20 -6.52
CA ARG A 149 -1.36 -13.46 -6.77
C ARG A 149 -1.47 -13.84 -8.24
N ARG A 150 -0.94 -13.02 -9.16
CA ARG A 150 -0.91 -13.27 -10.62
C ARG A 150 0.50 -13.61 -11.05
#